data_AF-A0A354G8M6-F1
#
_entry.id   AF-A0A354G8M6-F1
#
_cell.length_a   1.000
_cell.length_b   1.000
_cell.length_c   1.000
_cell.angle_alpha   90.00
_cell.angle_beta   90.00
_cell.angle_gamma   90.00
#
_symmetry.space_group_name_H-M   'P 1'
#
loop_
_entity.id
_entity.type
_entity.pdbx_description
1 polymer ?
#
loop_
_entity_poly.entity_id
_entity_poly.type
_entity_poly.pdbx_seq_one_letter_code
_entity_poly.pdbx_strand_id
1 'polypeptide(L)'
;MSCFKKYIVFFLVLSFVIQLNAIPLKDYTSMADRDRIMLAISYYEVGERYIQNNKKNLGEAHIKYAIEIEPQVKRYRSGELTLPVKSISIDWESIFDDSKEDVSTDTVDADEPIDD
;
A
#
# COMPACT_ATOMS: atom_id res chain seq x y z
N MET A 1 9.53 -47.51 -14.28
CA MET A 1 9.42 -46.03 -14.34
C MET A 1 8.09 -45.54 -13.73
N SER A 2 7.84 -45.74 -12.43
CA SER A 2 6.53 -45.37 -11.82
C SER A 2 6.64 -44.36 -10.67
N CYS A 3 7.80 -44.23 -10.02
CA CYS A 3 7.95 -43.31 -8.88
C CYS A 3 8.20 -41.84 -9.30
N PHE A 4 8.90 -41.60 -10.41
CA PHE A 4 9.26 -40.24 -10.86
C PHE A 4 8.06 -39.32 -11.14
N LYS A 5 6.96 -39.88 -11.70
CA LYS A 5 5.72 -39.12 -11.96
C LYS A 5 5.03 -38.63 -10.68
N LYS A 6 5.17 -39.36 -9.56
CA LYS A 6 4.53 -38.98 -8.28
C LYS A 6 5.24 -37.79 -7.64
N TYR A 7 6.57 -37.70 -7.76
CA TYR A 7 7.35 -36.59 -7.22
C TYR A 7 7.13 -35.27 -7.98
N ILE A 8 6.98 -35.33 -9.30
CA ILE A 8 6.72 -34.13 -10.13
C ILE A 8 5.38 -33.48 -9.76
N VAL A 9 4.33 -34.30 -9.54
CA VAL A 9 3.01 -33.79 -9.13
C VAL A 9 3.09 -33.18 -7.73
N PHE A 10 3.81 -33.81 -6.80
CA PHE A 10 4.00 -33.25 -5.45
C PHE A 10 4.77 -31.91 -5.47
N PHE A 11 5.81 -31.80 -6.30
CA PHE A 11 6.60 -30.58 -6.44
C PHE A 11 5.80 -29.43 -7.08
N LEU A 12 4.94 -29.72 -8.05
CA LEU A 12 4.04 -28.74 -8.67
C LEU A 12 2.98 -28.22 -7.68
N VAL A 13 2.41 -29.08 -6.84
CA VAL A 13 1.47 -28.65 -5.79
C VAL A 13 2.19 -27.82 -4.73
N LEU A 14 3.41 -28.20 -4.33
CA LEU A 14 4.19 -27.45 -3.34
C LEU A 14 4.62 -26.07 -3.85
N SER A 15 4.96 -25.95 -5.13
CA SER A 15 5.31 -24.66 -5.75
C SER A 15 4.11 -23.71 -5.84
N PHE A 16 2.90 -24.23 -6.01
CA PHE A 16 1.68 -23.41 -6.03
C PHE A 16 1.33 -22.82 -4.65
N VAL A 17 1.65 -23.52 -3.56
CA VAL A 17 1.43 -23.02 -2.19
C VAL A 17 2.36 -21.83 -1.85
N ILE A 18 3.58 -21.80 -2.41
CA ILE A 18 4.58 -20.77 -2.11
C ILE A 18 4.27 -19.45 -2.85
N GLN A 19 3.50 -19.46 -3.95
CA GLN A 19 3.13 -18.23 -4.67
C GLN A 19 1.96 -17.47 -4.02
N LEU A 20 1.27 -18.04 -3.03
CA LEU A 20 0.31 -17.34 -2.16
C LEU A 20 1.04 -16.59 -1.02
N ASN A 21 2.15 -15.94 -1.33
CA ASN A 21 2.78 -15.01 -0.40
C ASN A 21 1.80 -13.87 -0.14
N ALA A 22 1.05 -13.99 0.95
CA ALA A 22 0.43 -12.86 1.61
C ALA A 22 1.53 -11.81 1.79
N ILE A 23 1.32 -10.61 1.25
CA ILE A 23 2.26 -9.51 1.40
C ILE A 23 2.42 -9.31 2.90
N PRO A 24 3.61 -9.52 3.48
CA PRO A 24 3.79 -9.49 4.91
C PRO A 24 3.40 -8.12 5.44
N LEU A 25 2.72 -8.06 6.58
CA LEU A 25 2.29 -6.81 7.23
C LEU A 25 3.41 -5.76 7.33
N LYS A 26 4.65 -6.22 7.44
CA LYS A 26 5.89 -5.43 7.45
C LYS A 26 6.03 -4.49 6.23
N ASP A 27 5.50 -4.86 5.07
CA ASP A 27 5.61 -4.01 3.88
C ASP A 27 4.68 -2.78 3.97
N TYR A 28 3.73 -2.80 4.91
CA TYR A 28 2.82 -1.69 5.20
C TYR A 28 3.20 -0.91 6.46
N THR A 29 4.21 -1.34 7.23
CA THR A 29 4.62 -0.63 8.45
C THR A 29 5.35 0.68 8.19
N SER A 30 5.87 0.88 6.96
CA SER A 30 6.42 2.16 6.52
C SER A 30 5.33 3.16 6.08
N MET A 31 4.10 2.70 5.90
CA MET A 31 2.99 3.53 5.42
C MET A 31 2.35 4.27 6.60
N ALA A 32 2.02 5.54 6.40
CA ALA A 32 1.27 6.30 7.40
C ALA A 32 -0.06 5.60 7.71
N ASP A 33 -0.47 5.61 8.99
CA ASP A 33 -1.67 4.88 9.45
C ASP A 33 -2.90 5.16 8.58
N ARG A 34 -3.12 6.44 8.26
CA ARG A 34 -4.24 6.86 7.42
C ARG A 34 -4.21 6.19 6.06
N ASP A 35 -3.06 6.15 5.41
CA ASP A 35 -2.91 5.62 4.06
C ASP A 35 -3.03 4.09 4.05
N ARG A 36 -2.48 3.41 5.08
CA ARG A 36 -2.68 1.97 5.30
C ARG A 36 -4.17 1.64 5.48
N ILE A 37 -4.88 2.38 6.32
CA ILE A 37 -6.32 2.16 6.57
C ILE A 37 -7.12 2.41 5.29
N MET A 38 -6.82 3.48 4.53
CA MET A 38 -7.47 3.77 3.25
C MET A 38 -7.24 2.67 2.21
N LEU A 39 -6.02 2.11 2.15
CA LEU A 39 -5.71 0.98 1.29
C LEU A 39 -6.56 -0.24 1.68
N ALA A 40 -6.64 -0.56 2.97
CA ALA A 40 -7.46 -1.66 3.46
C ALA A 40 -8.94 -1.47 3.11
N ILE A 41 -9.50 -0.26 3.31
CA ILE A 41 -10.89 0.07 2.92
C ILE A 41 -11.10 -0.18 1.42
N SER A 42 -10.16 0.25 0.58
CA SER A 42 -10.24 0.08 -0.87
C SER A 42 -10.30 -1.40 -1.27
N TYR A 43 -9.45 -2.26 -0.69
CA TYR A 43 -9.51 -3.70 -0.90
C TYR A 43 -10.83 -4.31 -0.43
N TYR A 44 -11.35 -3.85 0.72
CA TYR A 44 -12.62 -4.34 1.27
C TYR A 44 -13.80 -4.05 0.34
N GLU A 45 -13.91 -2.81 -0.17
CA GLU A 45 -14.98 -2.39 -1.07
C GLU A 45 -14.94 -3.13 -2.41
N VAL A 46 -13.74 -3.26 -2.99
CA VAL A 46 -13.54 -4.07 -4.22
C VAL A 46 -13.95 -5.52 -3.98
N GLY A 47 -13.60 -6.08 -2.81
CA GLY A 47 -13.98 -7.43 -2.42
C GLY A 47 -15.50 -7.63 -2.37
N GLU A 48 -16.24 -6.72 -1.73
CA GLU A 48 -17.70 -6.76 -1.72
C GLU A 48 -18.29 -6.62 -3.13
N ARG A 49 -17.73 -5.74 -3.96
CA ARG A 49 -18.18 -5.57 -5.34
C ARG A 49 -17.98 -6.85 -6.15
N TYR A 50 -16.92 -7.61 -5.92
CA TYR A 50 -16.73 -8.90 -6.57
C TYR A 50 -17.74 -9.93 -6.11
N ILE A 51 -18.07 -9.99 -4.82
CA ILE A 51 -19.10 -10.90 -4.29
C ILE A 51 -20.46 -10.59 -4.91
N GLN A 52 -20.83 -9.31 -4.99
CA GLN A 52 -22.07 -8.85 -5.65
C GLN A 52 -22.15 -9.25 -7.12
N ASN A 53 -20.99 -9.35 -7.80
CA ASN A 53 -20.88 -9.76 -9.21
C ASN A 53 -20.67 -11.28 -9.39
N ASN A 54 -21.05 -12.10 -8.41
CA ASN A 54 -20.90 -13.56 -8.41
C ASN A 54 -19.45 -14.06 -8.52
N LYS A 55 -18.45 -13.22 -8.24
CA LYS A 55 -17.02 -13.58 -8.20
C LYS A 55 -16.57 -13.84 -6.77
N LYS A 56 -17.24 -14.77 -6.09
CA LYS A 56 -17.11 -15.00 -4.63
C LYS A 56 -15.66 -15.25 -4.18
N ASN A 57 -14.94 -16.19 -4.80
CA ASN A 57 -13.56 -16.52 -4.40
C ASN A 57 -12.61 -15.32 -4.51
N LEU A 58 -12.77 -14.50 -5.56
CA LEU A 58 -11.95 -13.31 -5.76
C LEU A 58 -12.27 -12.24 -4.72
N GLY A 59 -13.56 -12.08 -4.41
CA GLY A 59 -14.00 -11.14 -3.39
C GLY A 59 -13.56 -11.52 -1.98
N GLU A 60 -13.66 -12.80 -1.63
CA GLU A 60 -13.14 -13.34 -0.36
C GLU A 60 -11.63 -13.14 -0.21
N ALA A 61 -10.86 -13.33 -1.30
CA ALA A 61 -9.43 -13.05 -1.30
C ALA A 61 -9.14 -11.57 -1.04
N HIS A 62 -9.86 -10.64 -1.66
CA HIS A 62 -9.68 -9.20 -1.44
C HIS A 62 -10.06 -8.78 -0.03
N ILE A 63 -11.16 -9.31 0.52
CA ILE A 63 -11.56 -9.05 1.91
C ILE A 63 -10.50 -9.59 2.88
N LYS A 64 -9.94 -10.77 2.61
CA LYS A 64 -8.85 -11.32 3.40
C LYS A 64 -7.63 -10.39 3.40
N TYR A 65 -7.21 -9.90 2.23
CA TYR A 65 -6.11 -8.93 2.14
C TYR A 65 -6.41 -7.63 2.91
N ALA A 66 -7.63 -7.12 2.82
CA ALA A 66 -8.03 -5.92 3.58
C ALA A 66 -7.86 -6.11 5.10
N ILE A 67 -8.28 -7.28 5.63
CA ILE A 67 -8.16 -7.62 7.06
C ILE A 67 -6.70 -7.84 7.45
N GLU A 68 -5.89 -8.41 6.56
CA GLU A 68 -4.45 -8.55 6.78
C GLU A 68 -3.77 -7.18 6.88
N ILE A 69 -4.13 -6.20 6.04
CA ILE A 69 -3.56 -4.84 6.08
C ILE A 69 -4.02 -4.08 7.34
N GLU A 70 -5.31 -4.12 7.66
CA GLU A 70 -5.89 -3.45 8.83
C GLU A 70 -7.01 -4.33 9.44
N PRO A 71 -6.76 -4.99 10.59
CA PRO A 71 -7.74 -5.87 11.22
C PRO A 71 -9.07 -5.20 11.57
N GLN A 72 -9.05 -3.88 11.82
CA GLN A 72 -10.25 -3.11 12.15
C GLN A 72 -10.92 -2.46 10.92
N VAL A 73 -10.53 -2.82 9.69
CA VAL A 73 -11.01 -2.20 8.44
C VAL A 73 -12.53 -2.10 8.36
N LYS A 74 -13.26 -3.11 8.84
CA LYS A 74 -14.73 -3.10 8.83
C LYS A 74 -15.32 -1.96 9.67
N ARG A 75 -14.70 -1.66 10.82
CA ARG A 75 -15.13 -0.59 11.74
C ARG A 75 -14.80 0.79 11.18
N TYR A 76 -13.66 0.94 10.52
CA TYR A 76 -13.31 2.18 9.80
C TYR A 76 -14.28 2.42 8.64
N ARG A 77 -14.55 1.40 7.83
CA ARG A 77 -15.49 1.50 6.70
C ARG A 77 -16.91 1.87 7.16
N SER A 78 -17.40 1.27 8.25
CA SER A 78 -18.73 1.57 8.78
C SER A 78 -18.83 2.93 9.47
N GLY A 79 -17.71 3.65 9.63
CA GLY A 79 -17.66 4.90 10.39
C GLY A 79 -17.72 4.73 11.91
N GLU A 80 -17.56 3.51 12.41
CA GLU A 80 -17.43 3.27 13.87
C GLU A 80 -16.08 3.78 14.39
N LEU A 81 -15.04 3.70 13.56
CA LEU A 81 -13.75 4.32 13.81
C LEU A 81 -13.50 5.45 12.80
N THR A 82 -12.93 6.54 13.29
CA THR A 82 -12.55 7.68 12.46
C THR A 82 -11.16 7.47 11.88
N LEU A 83 -10.99 7.87 10.61
CA LEU A 83 -9.66 7.86 9.99
C LEU A 83 -8.73 8.82 10.76
N PRO A 84 -7.49 8.40 11.07
CA PRO A 84 -6.51 9.31 11.64
C PRO A 84 -6.28 10.48 10.68
N VAL A 85 -6.15 11.67 11.23
CA VAL A 85 -5.87 12.88 10.46
C VAL A 85 -4.45 12.78 9.90
N LYS A 86 -4.26 13.18 8.64
CA LYS A 86 -2.93 13.30 8.07
C LYS A 86 -2.20 14.43 8.80
N SER A 87 -1.32 14.10 9.73
CA SER A 87 -0.38 15.06 10.28
C SER A 87 0.79 15.21 9.30
N ILE A 88 1.08 16.45 8.93
CA ILE A 88 2.34 16.78 8.26
C ILE A 88 3.31 17.10 9.40
N SER A 89 4.28 16.22 9.67
CA SER A 89 5.36 16.57 10.59
C SER A 89 6.32 17.48 9.84
N ILE A 90 6.34 18.75 10.19
CA ILE A 90 7.39 19.67 9.74
C ILE A 90 8.58 19.45 10.67
N ASP A 91 9.72 19.07 10.09
CA ASP A 91 10.99 19.00 10.80
C ASP A 91 11.55 20.41 10.98
N TRP A 92 11.07 21.10 12.02
CA TRP A 92 11.49 22.45 12.33
C TRP A 92 12.99 22.54 12.69
N GLU A 93 13.57 21.49 13.27
CA GLU A 93 14.99 21.46 13.61
C GLU A 93 15.85 21.52 12.35
N SER A 94 15.50 20.79 11.28
CA SER A 94 16.21 20.91 10.00
C SER A 94 15.98 22.24 9.27
N ILE A 95 14.90 22.98 9.56
CA ILE A 95 14.61 24.27 8.92
C ILE A 95 15.46 25.39 9.53
N PHE A 96 15.72 25.32 10.83
CA PHE A 96 16.55 26.28 11.55
C PHE A 96 17.97 25.77 11.81
N ASP A 97 18.38 24.73 11.09
CA ASP A 97 19.75 24.22 11.15
C ASP A 97 20.68 25.15 10.37
N ASP A 98 21.12 26.21 11.03
CA ASP A 98 22.06 27.22 10.53
C ASP A 98 23.42 26.65 10.10
N SER A 99 23.66 25.34 10.31
CA SER A 99 24.87 24.64 9.85
C SER A 99 24.83 24.21 8.38
N LYS A 100 23.66 24.29 7.72
CA LYS A 100 23.51 24.08 6.27
C LYS A 100 23.55 25.44 5.57
N GLU A 101 24.72 25.82 5.07
CA GLU A 101 24.85 27.01 4.20
C GLU A 101 23.82 26.95 3.06
N ASP A 102 23.01 28.00 2.95
CA ASP A 102 22.04 28.19 1.87
C ASP A 102 22.77 28.13 0.51
N VAL A 103 22.54 27.07 -0.27
CA VAL A 103 22.87 27.07 -1.70
C VAL A 103 21.76 27.83 -2.43
N SER A 104 21.71 29.13 -2.19
CA SER A 104 21.03 30.10 -3.03
C SER A 104 21.89 30.38 -4.25
N THR A 105 21.95 29.44 -5.20
CA THR A 105 22.27 29.82 -6.59
C THR A 105 21.00 30.34 -7.24
N ASP A 106 20.70 31.61 -6.95
CA ASP A 106 19.87 32.44 -7.82
C ASP A 106 20.64 32.62 -9.14
N THR A 107 20.48 31.68 -10.07
CA THR A 107 20.61 32.03 -11.48
C THR A 107 19.38 32.83 -11.85
N VAL A 108 19.50 34.15 -11.70
CA VAL A 108 18.67 35.13 -12.40
C VAL A 108 18.96 34.93 -13.89
N ASP A 109 18.11 34.14 -14.57
CA ASP A 109 18.11 34.10 -16.02
C ASP A 109 17.72 35.50 -16.52
N ALA A 110 18.67 36.13 -17.20
CA ALA A 110 18.52 37.45 -17.78
C ALA A 110 17.42 37.47 -18.84
N ASP A 111 16.67 38.59 -18.87
CA ASP A 111 15.70 39.00 -19.89
C ASP A 111 16.12 38.58 -21.31
N GLU A 112 15.29 37.80 -22.00
CA GLU A 112 15.28 37.76 -23.47
C GLU A 112 14.59 39.05 -23.98
N PRO A 113 15.22 39.84 -24.87
CA PRO A 113 14.53 40.93 -25.54
C PRO A 113 13.48 40.36 -26.51
N ILE A 114 12.25 40.84 -26.39
CA ILE A 114 11.20 40.68 -27.40
C ILE A 114 11.57 41.60 -28.58
N ASP A 115 12.01 41.01 -29.69
CA ASP A 115 12.12 41.71 -30.98
C ASP A 115 10.71 41.91 -31.56
N ASP A 116 10.38 43.17 -31.92
CA ASP A 116 9.22 43.56 -32.75
C ASP A 116 9.50 43.37 -34.25
#